data_AF-A0A3D2RLV5-F1
#
_entry.id   AF-A0A3D2RLV5-F1
#
_cell.length_a   1.000
_cell.length_b   1.000
_cell.length_c   1.000
_cell.angle_alpha   90.00
_cell.angle_beta   90.00
_cell.angle_gamma   90.00
#
_symmetry.space_group_name_H-M   'P 1'
#
loop_
_entity.id
_entity.type
_entity.pdbx_description
1 polymer ?
#
loop_
_entity_poly.entity_id
_entity_poly.type
_entity_poly.pdbx_seq_one_letter_code
_entity_poly.pdbx_strand_id
1 'polypeptide(L)'
;MSDSLLQITVEHGPVLPADVKASLEQIYDAVPTVTCACDRLGQCCELTDEEAADDWATMYPLYAVEYLNIVDHVRENFSKEEQKRLLSFDEERPLRCPFLTKVGGCSIHPVRPLACRTYGVISQEGVIETRDRLEGEVPAIWLRHFVKNESCTVCPHTEIEESEKVDDHAECMATFSYDRRLLDLEKSFDGLDDDRRDLLIKASGKYRISRWTWGGFNTLWRKPISWLKSNLVGILDRAALAE
;
A
#
# COMPACT_ATOMS: atom_id res chain seq x y z
N MET A 1 0.14 25.44 19.21
CA MET A 1 0.54 24.53 18.12
C MET A 1 1.79 23.81 18.56
N SER A 2 1.71 22.50 18.73
CA SER A 2 2.86 21.67 19.08
C SER A 2 3.71 21.50 17.83
N ASP A 3 4.95 22.00 17.83
CA ASP A 3 5.91 21.74 16.74
C ASP A 3 6.53 20.33 16.88
N SER A 4 5.69 19.33 17.18
CA SER A 4 6.13 17.96 17.29
C SER A 4 6.51 17.43 15.90
N LEU A 5 7.75 16.95 15.80
CA LEU A 5 8.26 16.19 14.67
C LEU A 5 7.34 15.02 14.32
N LEU A 6 6.77 14.34 15.32
CA LEU A 6 6.01 13.11 15.16
C LEU A 6 4.57 13.32 15.62
N GLN A 7 3.61 13.09 14.72
CA GLN A 7 2.23 12.83 15.18
C GLN A 7 2.17 11.47 15.87
N ILE A 8 2.77 10.47 15.24
CA ILE A 8 2.82 9.11 15.76
C ILE A 8 4.11 8.98 16.59
N THR A 9 4.00 9.08 17.92
CA THR A 9 5.09 8.93 18.91
C THR A 9 5.11 7.51 19.49
N VAL A 10 6.30 7.05 19.93
CA VAL A 10 6.54 5.65 20.35
C VAL A 10 6.00 5.34 21.75
N GLU A 11 5.40 6.32 22.41
CA GLU A 11 5.03 6.26 23.83
C GLU A 11 3.57 5.85 24.06
N HIS A 12 2.80 5.65 23.00
CA HIS A 12 1.38 5.27 23.06
C HIS A 12 1.17 3.97 22.30
N GLY A 13 0.15 3.20 22.71
CA GLY A 13 -0.20 1.89 22.14
C GLY A 13 -0.49 1.90 20.64
N PRO A 14 -1.01 0.80 20.07
CA PRO A 14 -1.27 0.71 18.64
C PRO A 14 -2.09 1.91 18.16
N VAL A 15 -1.65 2.52 17.06
CA VAL A 15 -2.31 3.69 16.47
C VAL A 15 -3.56 3.27 15.71
N LEU A 16 -3.55 2.08 15.11
CA LEU A 16 -4.70 1.54 14.41
C LEU A 16 -5.70 0.96 15.42
N PRO A 17 -6.96 1.45 15.45
CA PRO A 17 -8.00 0.90 16.30
C PRO A 17 -8.21 -0.60 16.03
N ALA A 18 -8.50 -1.37 17.08
CA ALA A 18 -8.58 -2.83 16.98
C ALA A 18 -9.68 -3.32 16.02
N ASP A 19 -10.81 -2.61 15.94
CA ASP A 19 -11.91 -2.87 15.02
C ASP A 19 -11.54 -2.56 13.56
N VAL A 20 -10.79 -1.48 13.32
CA VAL A 20 -10.24 -1.13 12.00
C VAL A 20 -9.20 -2.17 11.58
N LYS A 21 -8.31 -2.58 12.50
CA LYS A 21 -7.32 -3.64 12.26
C LYS A 21 -7.99 -4.97 11.91
N ALA A 22 -9.00 -5.39 12.67
CA ALA A 22 -9.73 -6.62 12.39
C ALA A 22 -10.44 -6.58 11.02
N SER A 23 -10.98 -5.42 10.65
CA SER A 23 -11.60 -5.25 9.32
C SER A 23 -10.56 -5.26 8.19
N LEU A 24 -9.37 -4.72 8.43
CA LEU A 24 -8.25 -4.78 7.49
C LEU A 24 -7.74 -6.23 7.33
N GLU A 25 -7.64 -6.99 8.41
CA GLU A 25 -7.28 -8.42 8.38
C GLU A 25 -8.30 -9.22 7.55
N GLN A 26 -9.60 -8.93 7.66
CA GLN A 26 -10.62 -9.55 6.79
C GLN A 26 -10.49 -9.20 5.29
N ILE A 27 -9.88 -8.07 4.95
CA ILE A 27 -9.55 -7.74 3.55
C ILE A 27 -8.38 -8.60 3.10
N TYR A 28 -7.37 -8.72 3.94
CA TYR A 28 -6.17 -9.51 3.66
C TYR A 28 -6.44 -11.01 3.56
N ASP A 29 -7.29 -11.56 4.42
CA ASP A 29 -7.61 -12.99 4.47
C ASP A 29 -8.44 -13.46 3.27
N ALA A 30 -9.10 -12.52 2.57
CA ALA A 30 -9.82 -12.79 1.33
C ALA A 30 -8.89 -12.95 0.12
N VAL A 31 -7.64 -12.46 0.20
CA VAL A 31 -6.64 -12.67 -0.84
C VAL A 31 -6.05 -14.08 -0.67
N PRO A 32 -5.93 -14.88 -1.75
CA PRO A 32 -5.31 -16.20 -1.70
C PRO A 32 -3.91 -16.14 -1.11
N THR A 33 -3.63 -17.06 -0.20
CA THR A 33 -2.26 -17.28 0.26
C THR A 33 -1.43 -17.87 -0.86
N VAL A 34 -0.24 -17.30 -1.04
CA VAL A 34 0.71 -17.72 -2.07
C VAL A 34 2.11 -17.87 -1.46
N THR A 35 2.90 -18.75 -2.06
CA THR A 35 4.34 -18.82 -1.83
C THR A 35 5.11 -18.37 -3.06
N CYS A 36 6.36 -18.00 -2.85
CA CYS A 36 7.25 -17.50 -3.89
C CYS A 36 8.38 -18.49 -4.08
N ALA A 37 8.44 -19.12 -5.25
CA ALA A 37 9.51 -20.01 -5.68
C ALA A 37 10.54 -19.30 -6.60
N CYS A 38 10.59 -17.97 -6.57
CA CYS A 38 11.57 -17.20 -7.33
C CYS A 38 13.00 -17.53 -6.87
N ASP A 39 13.95 -17.64 -7.80
CA ASP A 39 15.38 -17.84 -7.52
C ASP A 39 15.95 -16.80 -6.54
N ARG A 40 15.39 -15.58 -6.58
CA ARG A 40 15.71 -14.48 -5.67
C ARG A 40 14.46 -13.99 -4.96
N LEU A 41 14.31 -14.40 -3.70
CA LEU A 41 13.20 -13.98 -2.84
C LEU A 41 13.14 -12.45 -2.70
N GLY A 42 11.97 -11.88 -2.97
CA GLY A 42 11.75 -10.43 -2.90
C GLY A 42 12.25 -9.66 -4.11
N GLN A 43 12.53 -10.31 -5.25
CA GLN A 43 12.85 -9.60 -6.50
C GLN A 43 11.73 -8.64 -6.95
N CYS A 44 10.47 -8.94 -6.66
CA CYS A 44 9.33 -8.04 -6.91
C CYS A 44 9.35 -6.75 -6.04
N CYS A 45 10.30 -6.64 -5.11
CA CYS A 45 10.53 -5.47 -4.26
C CYS A 45 11.73 -4.63 -4.74
N GLU A 46 12.32 -4.95 -5.90
CA GLU A 46 13.40 -4.21 -6.56
C GLU A 46 13.01 -3.95 -8.01
N LEU A 47 12.77 -2.67 -8.33
CA LEU A 47 12.46 -2.21 -9.67
C LEU A 47 13.75 -1.95 -10.44
N THR A 48 13.72 -2.31 -11.72
CA THR A 48 14.65 -1.84 -12.73
C THR A 48 14.38 -0.37 -13.09
N ASP A 49 15.35 0.29 -13.72
CA ASP A 49 15.17 1.66 -14.22
C ASP A 49 14.04 1.72 -15.28
N GLU A 50 13.82 0.65 -16.03
CA GLU A 50 12.75 0.55 -17.04
C GLU A 50 11.38 0.46 -16.37
N GLU A 51 11.18 -0.43 -15.39
CA GLU A 51 9.94 -0.52 -14.62
C GLU A 51 9.62 0.81 -13.92
N ALA A 52 10.63 1.46 -13.34
CA ALA A 52 10.45 2.77 -12.72
C ALA A 52 10.06 3.86 -13.74
N ALA A 53 10.61 3.81 -14.96
CA ALA A 53 10.24 4.72 -16.04
C ALA A 53 8.81 4.48 -16.56
N ASP A 54 8.33 3.23 -16.49
CA ASP A 54 6.96 2.83 -16.84
C ASP A 54 5.94 3.05 -15.70
N ASP A 55 6.26 3.95 -14.77
CA ASP A 55 5.43 4.33 -13.63
C ASP A 55 5.17 3.25 -12.57
N TRP A 56 5.99 2.20 -12.52
CA TRP A 56 5.92 1.23 -11.43
C TRP A 56 6.50 1.84 -10.15
N ALA A 57 5.92 1.44 -9.01
CA ALA A 57 6.37 1.88 -7.71
C ALA A 57 6.25 0.74 -6.69
N THR A 58 7.28 0.59 -5.86
CA THR A 58 7.20 -0.36 -4.74
C THR A 58 6.21 0.16 -3.70
N MET A 59 5.42 -0.74 -3.12
CA MET A 59 4.40 -0.42 -2.11
C MET A 59 3.39 0.65 -2.56
N TYR A 60 2.99 0.66 -3.83
CA TYR A 60 1.92 1.52 -4.32
C TYR A 60 0.83 0.71 -5.05
N PRO A 61 -0.46 1.04 -4.88
CA PRO A 61 -1.00 2.00 -3.89
C PRO A 61 -0.84 1.49 -2.45
N LEU A 62 -0.48 2.40 -1.54
CA LEU A 62 -0.58 2.18 -0.09
C LEU A 62 -1.74 3.01 0.44
N TYR A 63 -2.58 2.40 1.27
CA TYR A 63 -3.71 3.07 1.92
C TYR A 63 -3.32 3.54 3.33
N ALA A 64 -3.98 4.58 3.85
CA ALA A 64 -3.64 5.17 5.15
C ALA A 64 -3.77 4.14 6.30
N VAL A 65 -4.82 3.31 6.27
CA VAL A 65 -5.00 2.24 7.26
C VAL A 65 -3.91 1.17 7.18
N GLU A 66 -3.40 0.87 5.98
CA GLU A 66 -2.30 -0.06 5.79
C GLU A 66 -0.97 0.54 6.26
N TYR A 67 -0.73 1.82 5.97
CA TYR A 67 0.41 2.58 6.48
C TYR A 67 0.46 2.49 8.01
N LEU A 68 -0.66 2.76 8.68
CA LEU A 68 -0.76 2.72 10.14
C LEU A 68 -0.55 1.31 10.70
N ASN A 69 -1.08 0.28 10.04
CA ASN A 69 -0.83 -1.12 10.41
C ASN A 69 0.67 -1.47 10.32
N ILE A 70 1.36 -1.00 9.27
CA ILE A 70 2.80 -1.18 9.10
C ILE A 70 3.56 -0.43 10.19
N VAL A 71 3.17 0.80 10.52
CA VAL A 71 3.79 1.58 11.60
C VAL A 71 3.69 0.86 12.94
N ASP A 72 2.51 0.34 13.29
CA ASP A 72 2.31 -0.44 14.52
C ASP A 72 3.20 -1.68 14.53
N HIS A 73 3.21 -2.46 13.45
CA HIS A 73 4.06 -3.63 13.33
C HIS A 73 5.55 -3.31 13.46
N VAL A 74 6.02 -2.23 12.82
CA VAL A 74 7.41 -1.78 12.92
C VAL A 74 7.78 -1.44 14.36
N ARG A 75 6.88 -0.79 15.10
CA ARG A 75 7.11 -0.39 16.49
C ARG A 75 7.18 -1.57 17.45
N GLU A 76 6.36 -2.58 17.20
CA GLU A 76 6.24 -3.77 18.02
C GLU A 76 7.38 -4.77 17.79
N ASN A 77 7.84 -4.91 16.55
CA ASN A 77 8.67 -6.06 16.15
C ASN A 77 10.13 -5.71 15.80
N PHE A 78 10.51 -4.43 15.69
CA PHE A 78 11.84 -4.02 15.24
C PHE A 78 12.63 -3.30 16.33
N SER A 79 13.97 -3.34 16.25
CA SER A 79 14.84 -2.57 17.14
C SER A 79 14.64 -1.06 16.97
N LYS A 80 15.05 -0.25 17.95
CA LYS A 80 14.90 1.22 17.88
C LYS A 80 15.66 1.82 16.69
N GLU A 81 16.80 1.24 16.33
CA GLU A 81 17.60 1.63 15.17
C GLU A 81 16.84 1.37 13.87
N GLU A 82 16.24 0.19 13.73
CA GLU A 82 15.46 -0.18 12.55
C GLU A 82 14.14 0.61 12.47
N GLN A 83 13.45 0.81 13.60
CA GLN A 83 12.30 1.70 13.69
C GLN A 83 12.66 3.11 13.18
N LYS A 84 13.79 3.66 13.64
CA LYS A 84 14.25 4.97 13.19
C LYS A 84 14.49 4.99 11.69
N ARG A 85 15.22 4.00 11.16
CA ARG A 85 15.56 3.87 9.73
C ARG A 85 14.32 3.76 8.84
N LEU A 86 13.43 2.82 9.15
CA LEU A 86 12.25 2.51 8.34
C LEU A 86 11.25 3.66 8.34
N LEU A 87 10.99 4.23 9.52
CA LEU A 87 10.02 5.31 9.64
C LEU A 87 10.58 6.65 9.15
N SER A 88 11.90 6.85 9.09
CA SER A 88 12.49 8.09 8.54
C SER A 88 12.60 8.09 7.02
N PHE A 89 12.22 7.00 6.37
CA PHE A 89 12.31 6.85 4.93
C PHE A 89 11.22 7.67 4.25
N ASP A 90 11.60 8.68 3.47
CA ASP A 90 10.69 9.66 2.84
C ASP A 90 10.80 9.72 1.31
N GLU A 91 11.48 8.75 0.69
CA GLU A 91 11.50 8.63 -0.77
C GLU A 91 10.15 8.13 -1.30
N GLU A 92 9.58 8.85 -2.26
CA GLU A 92 8.25 8.55 -2.82
C GLU A 92 8.27 7.29 -3.69
N ARG A 93 9.29 7.14 -4.56
CA ARG A 93 9.37 6.06 -5.54
C ARG A 93 10.74 5.38 -5.50
N PRO A 94 11.07 4.71 -4.39
CA PRO A 94 12.35 4.04 -4.32
C PRO A 94 12.41 2.85 -5.26
N LEU A 95 13.53 2.71 -5.97
CA LEU A 95 13.81 1.54 -6.80
C LEU A 95 13.84 0.26 -5.96
N ARG A 96 14.15 0.37 -4.66
CA ARG A 96 14.20 -0.76 -3.74
C ARG A 96 13.32 -0.52 -2.53
N CYS A 97 12.40 -1.44 -2.28
CA CYS A 97 11.52 -1.37 -1.11
C CYS A 97 12.33 -1.27 0.19
N PRO A 98 12.00 -0.34 1.10
CA PRO A 98 12.75 -0.15 2.36
C PRO A 98 12.66 -1.35 3.33
N PHE A 99 11.70 -2.25 3.10
CA PHE A 99 11.46 -3.47 3.89
C PHE A 99 12.06 -4.74 3.27
N LEU A 100 12.71 -4.67 2.11
CA LEU A 100 13.43 -5.80 1.53
C LEU A 100 14.69 -6.09 2.35
N THR A 101 14.80 -7.29 2.93
CA THR A 101 15.96 -7.67 3.74
C THR A 101 17.21 -7.88 2.90
N LYS A 102 18.38 -7.92 3.53
CA LYS A 102 19.66 -8.19 2.85
C LYS A 102 19.77 -9.61 2.29
N VAL A 103 19.06 -10.58 2.89
CA VAL A 103 19.07 -11.99 2.49
C VAL A 103 17.90 -12.35 1.57
N GLY A 104 17.10 -11.36 1.15
CA GLY A 104 15.85 -11.56 0.44
C GLY A 104 14.62 -11.62 1.37
N GLY A 105 13.44 -11.44 0.78
CA GLY A 105 12.16 -11.44 1.51
C GLY A 105 11.78 -10.12 2.19
N CYS A 106 10.52 -10.04 2.62
CA CYS A 106 9.90 -8.83 3.17
C CYS A 106 9.89 -8.87 4.71
N SER A 107 10.51 -7.89 5.36
CA SER A 107 10.55 -7.84 6.83
C SER A 107 9.18 -7.56 7.48
N ILE A 108 8.23 -7.02 6.72
CA ILE A 108 6.86 -6.74 7.15
C ILE A 108 5.85 -7.69 6.51
N HIS A 109 6.28 -8.87 6.04
CA HIS A 109 5.43 -9.81 5.29
C HIS A 109 4.02 -10.03 5.90
N PRO A 110 3.85 -10.18 7.24
CA PRO A 110 2.52 -10.35 7.85
C PRO A 110 1.57 -9.16 7.65
N VAL A 111 2.09 -7.94 7.54
CA VAL A 111 1.33 -6.70 7.39
C VAL A 111 1.59 -5.99 6.06
N ARG A 112 2.14 -6.71 5.08
CA ARG A 112 2.38 -6.18 3.72
C ARG A 112 1.07 -5.61 3.13
N PRO A 113 1.12 -4.53 2.35
CA PRO A 113 -0.07 -3.90 1.81
C PRO A 113 -0.73 -4.78 0.73
N LEU A 114 -1.98 -4.48 0.40
CA LEU A 114 -2.79 -5.18 -0.58
C LEU A 114 -2.07 -5.30 -1.92
N ALA A 115 -1.46 -4.23 -2.43
CA ALA A 115 -0.71 -4.25 -3.68
C ALA A 115 0.39 -5.33 -3.72
N CYS A 116 0.99 -5.66 -2.57
CA CYS A 116 1.98 -6.74 -2.46
C CYS A 116 1.34 -8.11 -2.22
N ARG A 117 0.10 -8.18 -1.72
CA ARG A 117 -0.63 -9.44 -1.49
C ARG A 117 -1.23 -10.00 -2.76
N THR A 118 -1.71 -9.13 -3.65
CA THR A 118 -2.38 -9.51 -4.90
C THR A 118 -1.39 -9.85 -6.02
N TYR A 119 -0.11 -9.50 -5.85
CA TYR A 119 0.93 -9.77 -6.84
C TYR A 119 1.10 -11.27 -7.10
N GLY A 120 1.03 -11.65 -8.37
CA GLY A 120 1.23 -13.02 -8.84
C GLY A 120 0.09 -13.98 -8.55
N VAL A 121 -1.05 -13.51 -8.03
CA VAL A 121 -2.19 -14.37 -7.66
C VAL A 121 -2.98 -14.84 -8.88
N ILE A 122 -3.10 -14.00 -9.92
CA ILE A 122 -3.87 -14.31 -11.14
C ILE A 122 -2.88 -14.60 -12.27
N SER A 123 -3.06 -15.74 -12.96
CA SER A 123 -2.27 -16.06 -14.16
C SER A 123 -2.70 -15.21 -15.35
N GLN A 124 -1.86 -15.16 -16.40
CA GLN A 124 -2.21 -14.46 -17.64
C GLN A 124 -3.51 -15.01 -18.26
N GLU A 125 -3.72 -16.32 -18.21
CA GLU A 125 -4.97 -16.95 -18.67
C GLU A 125 -6.14 -16.56 -17.77
N GLY A 126 -5.96 -16.58 -16.44
CA GLY A 126 -6.99 -16.21 -15.47
C GLY A 126 -7.48 -14.77 -15.63
N VAL A 127 -6.60 -13.83 -16.01
CA VAL A 127 -6.99 -12.45 -16.34
C VAL A 127 -7.94 -12.41 -17.54
N ILE A 128 -7.65 -13.18 -18.59
CA ILE A 128 -8.47 -13.25 -19.81
C ILE A 128 -9.82 -13.91 -19.51
N GLU A 129 -9.79 -15.06 -18.82
CA GLU A 129 -11.00 -15.80 -18.44
C GLU A 129 -11.93 -14.98 -17.54
N THR A 130 -11.36 -14.25 -16.57
CA THR A 130 -12.12 -13.37 -15.68
C THR A 130 -12.77 -12.22 -16.45
N ARG A 131 -12.04 -11.59 -17.38
CA ARG A 131 -12.61 -10.54 -18.25
C ARG A 131 -13.81 -11.08 -19.03
N ASP A 132 -13.66 -12.25 -19.65
CA ASP A 132 -14.70 -12.82 -20.51
C ASP A 132 -15.93 -13.26 -19.70
N ARG A 133 -15.70 -13.82 -18.51
CA ARG A 133 -16.78 -14.20 -17.58
C ARG A 133 -17.60 -13.00 -17.12
N LEU A 134 -16.96 -11.87 -16.85
CA LEU A 134 -17.60 -10.66 -16.30
C LEU A 134 -18.06 -9.66 -17.37
N GLU A 135 -17.85 -9.98 -18.65
CA GLU A 135 -18.26 -9.11 -19.75
C GLU A 135 -19.79 -8.93 -19.76
N GLY A 136 -20.24 -7.67 -19.78
CA GLY A 136 -21.66 -7.33 -19.72
C GLY A 136 -22.24 -7.22 -18.30
N GLU A 137 -21.56 -7.77 -17.29
CA GLU A 137 -21.94 -7.63 -15.87
C GLU A 137 -21.20 -6.47 -15.19
N VAL A 138 -19.92 -6.29 -15.54
CA VAL A 138 -19.04 -5.25 -14.99
C VAL A 138 -18.80 -4.14 -16.03
N PRO A 139 -18.70 -2.85 -15.62
CA PRO A 139 -18.41 -1.77 -16.56
C PRO A 139 -17.13 -2.03 -17.38
N ALA A 140 -17.21 -1.88 -18.70
CA ALA A 140 -16.10 -2.19 -19.61
C ALA A 140 -14.80 -1.42 -19.30
N ILE A 141 -14.91 -0.20 -18.75
CA ILE A 141 -13.75 0.59 -18.31
C ILE A 141 -13.02 -0.06 -17.12
N TRP A 142 -13.76 -0.72 -16.22
CA TRP A 142 -13.18 -1.44 -15.08
C TRP A 142 -12.46 -2.69 -15.56
N LEU A 143 -13.08 -3.48 -16.44
CA LEU A 143 -12.44 -4.65 -17.03
C LEU A 143 -11.17 -4.26 -17.82
N ARG A 144 -11.17 -3.12 -18.52
CA ARG A 144 -9.97 -2.61 -19.19
C ARG A 144 -8.84 -2.30 -18.21
N HIS A 145 -9.15 -1.66 -17.08
CA HIS A 145 -8.16 -1.36 -16.04
C HIS A 145 -7.65 -2.64 -15.37
N PHE A 146 -8.56 -3.57 -15.04
CA PHE A 146 -8.20 -4.89 -14.51
C PHE A 146 -7.22 -5.62 -15.44
N VAL A 147 -7.54 -5.75 -16.72
CA VAL A 147 -6.66 -6.41 -17.69
C VAL A 147 -5.31 -5.69 -17.78
N LYS A 148 -5.31 -4.35 -17.85
CA LYS A 148 -4.08 -3.56 -17.91
C LYS A 148 -3.18 -3.80 -16.70
N ASN A 149 -3.74 -3.74 -15.50
CA ASN A 149 -2.97 -3.81 -14.26
C ASN A 149 -2.55 -5.25 -13.95
N GLU A 150 -3.48 -6.20 -14.00
CA GLU A 150 -3.20 -7.57 -13.59
C GLU A 150 -2.36 -8.35 -14.60
N SER A 151 -2.33 -7.95 -15.88
CA SER A 151 -1.36 -8.53 -16.83
C SER A 151 0.08 -8.14 -16.49
N CYS A 152 0.29 -7.06 -15.73
CA CYS A 152 1.62 -6.62 -15.30
C CYS A 152 2.04 -7.24 -13.96
N THR A 153 1.11 -7.79 -13.17
CA THR A 153 1.40 -8.37 -11.85
C THR A 153 1.52 -9.89 -11.87
N VAL A 154 1.57 -10.52 -13.04
CA VAL A 154 1.74 -11.97 -13.19
C VAL A 154 3.16 -12.37 -12.77
N CYS A 155 3.27 -13.44 -11.97
CA CYS A 155 4.55 -14.05 -11.63
C CYS A 155 4.52 -15.56 -11.91
N PRO A 156 5.39 -16.08 -12.80
CA PRO A 156 5.39 -17.50 -13.16
C PRO A 156 5.92 -18.42 -12.05
N HIS A 157 6.47 -17.84 -10.98
CA HIS A 157 7.04 -18.56 -9.83
C HIS A 157 6.18 -18.49 -8.58
N THR A 158 4.96 -17.94 -8.69
CA THR A 158 4.01 -17.97 -7.58
C THR A 158 3.34 -19.34 -7.52
N GLU A 159 3.31 -19.94 -6.33
CA GLU A 159 2.50 -21.12 -6.05
C GLU A 159 1.32 -20.71 -5.19
N ILE A 160 0.11 -21.07 -5.63
CA ILE A 160 -1.13 -20.72 -4.94
C ILE A 160 -1.47 -21.83 -3.94
N GLU A 161 -1.54 -21.49 -2.65
CA GLU A 161 -1.88 -22.45 -1.60
C GLU A 161 -3.41 -22.59 -1.43
N GLU A 162 -4.15 -21.50 -1.62
CA GLU A 162 -5.62 -21.43 -1.46
C GLU A 162 -6.31 -21.22 -2.81
N SER A 163 -6.22 -22.23 -3.69
CA SER A 163 -6.71 -22.12 -5.07
C SER A 163 -8.21 -21.89 -5.16
N GLU A 164 -8.98 -22.31 -4.16
CA GLU A 164 -10.42 -22.09 -4.06
C GLU A 164 -10.82 -20.61 -3.93
N LYS A 165 -9.89 -19.72 -3.53
CA LYS A 165 -10.14 -18.28 -3.40
C LYS A 165 -9.85 -17.49 -4.69
N VAL A 166 -9.24 -18.10 -5.70
CA VAL A 166 -8.70 -17.38 -6.87
C VAL A 166 -9.79 -16.71 -7.69
N ASP A 167 -10.91 -17.39 -7.93
CA ASP A 167 -12.02 -16.85 -8.71
C ASP A 167 -12.67 -15.63 -8.03
N ASP A 168 -12.93 -15.75 -6.72
CA ASP A 168 -13.46 -14.66 -5.89
C ASP A 168 -12.49 -13.47 -5.84
N HIS A 169 -11.19 -13.77 -5.74
CA HIS A 169 -10.13 -12.76 -5.77
C HIS A 169 -10.10 -12.01 -7.10
N ALA A 170 -10.13 -12.73 -8.23
CA ALA A 170 -10.12 -12.13 -9.56
C ALA A 170 -11.34 -11.24 -9.79
N GLU A 171 -12.52 -11.66 -9.31
CA GLU A 171 -13.73 -10.83 -9.34
C GLU A 171 -13.60 -9.59 -8.44
N CYS A 172 -13.03 -9.73 -7.24
CA CYS A 172 -12.76 -8.59 -6.37
C CYS A 172 -11.80 -7.57 -7.01
N MET A 173 -10.77 -8.02 -7.73
CA MET A 173 -9.86 -7.16 -8.48
C MET A 173 -10.58 -6.47 -9.64
N ALA A 174 -11.35 -7.21 -10.44
CA ALA A 174 -12.11 -6.67 -11.58
C ALA A 174 -13.18 -5.64 -11.18
N THR A 175 -13.73 -5.76 -9.98
CA THR A 175 -14.78 -4.88 -9.45
C THR A 175 -14.26 -3.83 -8.46
N PHE A 176 -12.94 -3.72 -8.28
CA PHE A 176 -12.31 -2.84 -7.27
C PHE A 176 -12.91 -3.00 -5.87
N SER A 177 -13.30 -4.22 -5.51
CA SER A 177 -13.99 -4.50 -4.24
C SER A 177 -13.05 -4.28 -3.06
N TYR A 178 -11.79 -4.70 -3.18
CA TYR A 178 -10.78 -4.48 -2.15
C TYR A 178 -10.50 -2.98 -1.94
N ASP A 179 -10.25 -2.23 -3.03
CA ASP A 179 -10.01 -0.79 -2.97
C ASP A 179 -11.19 -0.06 -2.31
N ARG A 180 -12.43 -0.39 -2.69
CA ARG A 180 -13.62 0.21 -2.07
C ARG A 180 -13.71 -0.08 -0.58
N ARG A 181 -13.42 -1.33 -0.15
CA ARG A 181 -13.39 -1.70 1.27
C ARG A 181 -12.31 -0.94 2.04
N LEU A 182 -11.10 -0.77 1.48
CA LEU A 182 -10.03 0.01 2.10
C LEU A 182 -10.41 1.49 2.21
N LEU A 183 -10.95 2.09 1.15
CA LEU A 183 -11.45 3.47 1.15
C LEU A 183 -12.59 3.69 2.15
N ASP A 184 -13.46 2.70 2.34
CA ASP A 184 -14.52 2.76 3.34
C ASP A 184 -13.96 2.67 4.78
N LEU A 185 -12.94 1.85 5.02
CA LEU A 185 -12.25 1.83 6.32
C LEU A 185 -11.63 3.18 6.65
N GLU A 186 -10.98 3.83 5.68
CA GLU A 186 -10.41 5.16 5.88
C GLU A 186 -11.45 6.24 6.19
N LYS A 187 -12.72 6.06 5.80
CA LYS A 187 -13.80 6.97 6.20
C LYS A 187 -14.01 6.95 7.70
N SER A 188 -13.80 5.80 8.34
CA SER A 188 -13.90 5.65 9.79
C SER A 188 -12.66 6.16 10.52
N PHE A 189 -11.46 5.92 9.95
CA PHE A 189 -10.20 6.28 10.58
C PHE A 189 -9.07 6.41 9.55
N ASP A 190 -8.49 7.61 9.43
CA ASP A 190 -7.28 7.85 8.64
C ASP A 190 -6.04 8.15 9.51
N GLY A 191 -6.23 8.27 10.83
CA GLY A 191 -5.19 8.52 11.80
C GLY A 191 -4.47 9.87 11.66
N LEU A 192 -5.02 10.88 10.97
CA LEU A 192 -4.41 12.21 10.83
C LEU A 192 -4.95 13.18 11.90
N ASP A 193 -4.05 13.89 12.60
CA ASP A 193 -4.40 14.89 13.63
C ASP A 193 -4.97 16.17 13.02
N ASP A 194 -5.63 16.99 13.83
CA ASP A 194 -6.30 18.22 13.36
C ASP A 194 -5.31 19.24 12.76
N ASP A 195 -4.11 19.38 13.34
CA ASP A 195 -3.10 20.33 12.85
C ASP A 195 -2.61 19.95 11.44
N ARG A 196 -2.34 18.67 11.20
CA ARG A 196 -1.91 18.15 9.89
C ARG A 196 -3.06 18.07 8.90
N ARG A 197 -4.27 17.78 9.36
CA ARG A 197 -5.48 17.83 8.55
C ARG A 197 -5.72 19.23 7.99
N ASP A 198 -5.58 20.25 8.83
CA ASP A 198 -5.66 21.65 8.41
C ASP A 198 -4.61 21.99 7.34
N LEU A 199 -3.38 21.50 7.50
CA LEU A 199 -2.33 21.70 6.50
C LEU A 199 -2.64 20.99 5.19
N LEU A 200 -3.13 19.75 5.25
CA LEU A 200 -3.50 18.98 4.07
C LEU A 200 -4.61 19.67 3.28
N ILE A 201 -5.66 20.14 3.95
CA ILE A 201 -6.77 20.86 3.33
C ILE A 201 -6.27 22.15 2.68
N LYS A 202 -5.41 22.91 3.36
CA LYS A 202 -4.83 24.15 2.81
C LYS A 202 -3.92 23.88 1.61
N ALA A 203 -3.17 22.78 1.62
CA ALA A 203 -2.20 22.46 0.57
C ALA A 203 -2.85 21.83 -0.67
N SER A 204 -3.90 21.02 -0.50
CA SER A 204 -4.46 20.18 -1.58
C SER A 204 -5.95 20.38 -1.86
N GLY A 205 -6.68 21.03 -0.95
CA GLY A 205 -8.15 21.05 -0.96
C GLY A 205 -8.80 19.71 -0.58
N LYS A 206 -8.01 18.63 -0.39
CA LYS A 206 -8.50 17.31 0.00
C LYS A 206 -8.56 17.20 1.54
N TYR A 207 -9.60 16.55 2.06
CA TYR A 207 -9.74 16.29 3.51
C TYR A 207 -8.85 15.14 3.98
N ARG A 208 -8.47 14.25 3.06
CA ARG A 208 -7.75 12.99 3.31
C ARG A 208 -6.88 12.66 2.10
N ILE A 209 -5.81 11.89 2.35
CA ILE A 209 -5.05 11.23 1.30
C ILE A 209 -5.33 9.74 1.45
N SER A 210 -6.06 9.20 0.48
CA SER A 210 -6.48 7.80 0.52
C SER A 210 -5.46 6.83 -0.03
N ARG A 211 -4.70 7.25 -1.06
CA ARG A 211 -3.66 6.41 -1.66
C ARG A 211 -2.41 7.24 -1.75
N TRP A 212 -1.31 6.71 -1.26
CA TRP A 212 -0.02 7.39 -1.33
C TRP A 212 1.13 6.38 -1.32
N THR A 213 2.36 6.88 -1.22
CA THR A 213 3.56 6.07 -1.07
C THR A 213 3.93 5.98 0.41
N TRP A 214 4.76 5.00 0.77
CA TRP A 214 5.33 4.91 2.12
C TRP A 214 6.08 6.19 2.53
N GLY A 215 6.85 6.78 1.60
CA GLY A 215 7.59 8.01 1.84
C GLY A 215 6.71 9.24 2.04
N GLY A 216 5.62 9.35 1.28
CA GLY A 216 4.64 10.41 1.39
C GLY A 216 3.90 10.37 2.74
N PHE A 217 3.43 9.19 3.15
CA PHE A 217 2.84 9.01 4.47
C PHE A 217 3.82 9.31 5.60
N ASN A 218 5.05 8.79 5.54
CA ASN A 218 6.08 9.12 6.53
C ASN A 218 6.35 10.63 6.60
N THR A 219 6.36 11.32 5.46
CA THR A 219 6.52 12.76 5.43
C THR A 219 5.39 13.45 6.19
N LEU A 220 4.13 13.16 5.84
CA LEU A 220 2.98 13.83 6.44
C LEU A 220 2.86 13.54 7.95
N TRP A 221 3.13 12.31 8.39
CA TRP A 221 3.01 11.92 9.80
C TRP A 221 4.24 12.25 10.66
N ARG A 222 5.43 12.41 10.07
CA ARG A 222 6.70 12.44 10.81
C ARG A 222 7.62 13.63 10.54
N LYS A 223 7.19 14.60 9.72
CA LYS A 223 7.86 15.91 9.64
C LYS A 223 7.21 16.90 10.61
N PRO A 224 7.98 17.89 11.12
CA PRO A 224 7.41 18.94 11.96
C PRO A 224 6.34 19.73 11.21
N ILE A 225 5.34 20.23 11.94
CA ILE A 225 4.31 21.12 11.42
C ILE A 225 4.93 22.35 10.75
N SER A 226 5.96 22.94 11.37
CA SER A 226 6.68 24.09 10.81
C SER A 226 7.30 23.79 9.44
N TRP A 227 7.85 22.58 9.26
CA TRP A 227 8.43 22.14 7.99
C TRP A 227 7.35 21.86 6.94
N LEU A 228 6.26 21.17 7.33
CA LEU A 228 5.16 20.83 6.42
C LEU A 228 4.50 22.08 5.84
N LYS A 229 4.34 23.15 6.63
CA LYS A 229 3.79 24.44 6.16
C LYS A 229 4.49 24.99 4.92
N SER A 230 5.80 24.77 4.80
CA SER A 230 6.59 25.31 3.68
C SER A 230 6.83 24.31 2.56
N ASN A 231 6.64 23.01 2.79
CA ASN A 231 7.09 21.96 1.86
C ASN A 231 5.99 21.03 1.37
N LEU A 232 4.83 20.97 2.04
CA LEU A 232 3.80 19.96 1.75
C LEU A 232 3.26 20.05 0.32
N VAL A 233 3.02 21.26 -0.20
CA VAL A 233 2.53 21.46 -1.59
C VAL A 233 3.48 20.81 -2.60
N GLY A 234 4.77 21.13 -2.54
CA GLY A 234 5.75 20.56 -3.47
C GLY A 234 5.97 19.05 -3.32
N ILE A 235 5.60 18.46 -2.18
CA ILE A 235 5.63 17.01 -2.00
C ILE A 235 4.42 16.38 -2.65
N LEU A 236 3.22 16.93 -2.42
CA LEU A 236 1.99 16.48 -3.06
C LEU A 236 2.10 16.52 -4.59
N ASP A 237 2.71 17.57 -5.15
CA ASP A 237 2.94 17.70 -6.59
C ASP A 237 3.85 16.59 -7.14
N ARG A 238 4.89 16.20 -6.38
CA ARG A 238 5.84 15.15 -6.79
C ARG A 238 5.30 13.74 -6.57
N ALA A 239 4.35 13.60 -5.66
CA ALA A 239 3.85 12.32 -5.21
C ALA A 239 2.49 11.94 -5.81
N ALA A 240 1.95 12.79 -6.67
CA ALA A 240 0.84 12.44 -7.56
C ALA A 240 1.32 11.38 -8.55
N LEU A 241 1.23 10.11 -8.15
CA LEU A 241 1.21 9.00 -9.08
C LEU A 241 -0.09 9.13 -9.90
N ALA A 242 -0.01 8.85 -11.21
CA ALA A 242 -1.16 8.98 -12.10
C ALA A 242 -2.38 8.25 -11.49
N GLU A 243 -3.43 9.01 -11.16
CA GLU A 243 -4.68 8.49 -10.57
C GLU A 243 -5.47 7.64 -11.57
#